data_AF-A0A183MZM3-F1
#
_entry.id   AF-A0A183MZM3-F1
#
_cell.length_a   1.000
_cell.length_b   1.000
_cell.length_c   1.000
_cell.angle_alpha   90.00
_cell.angle_beta   90.00
_cell.angle_gamma   90.00
#
_symmetry.space_group_name_H-M   'P 1'
#
loop_
_entity.id
_entity.type
_entity.pdbx_description
1 polymer ?
#
loop_
_entity_poly.entity_id
_entity_poly.type
_entity_poly.pdbx_seq_one_letter_code
_entity_poly.pdbx_strand_id
1 'polypeptide(L)'
;MNIQQIEYNIPKDQLVFLQMSSEVAIQRLKVNCRNIQNILEIISLLSDNNVLIEFNETIQSFSIEIEENTCGQKQSGSLLLTVRTKQPSLLPIRDIRITTNGLYDSELSLEVGTICYGGMDPEQFNITDIDNNNSNNSNKEDSNYNIYDNIEHKSNFQVKKSNFNEMTNNNNNNIRLVSESF
;
A
#
# COMPACT_ATOMS: atom_id res chain seq x y z
N MET A 1 4.27 -25.81 4.84
CA MET A 1 5.12 -24.63 4.59
C MET A 1 4.59 -23.53 5.50
N ASN A 2 5.35 -23.09 6.51
CA ASN A 2 4.89 -22.00 7.39
C ASN A 2 5.04 -20.69 6.63
N ILE A 3 3.92 -20.07 6.28
CA ILE A 3 3.88 -18.71 5.73
C ILE A 3 4.20 -17.78 6.90
N GLN A 4 5.34 -17.10 6.87
CA GLN A 4 5.72 -16.12 7.88
C GLN A 4 4.94 -14.83 7.61
N GLN A 5 3.75 -14.72 8.18
CA GLN A 5 2.96 -13.49 8.09
C GLN A 5 3.60 -12.39 8.94
N ILE A 6 3.58 -11.17 8.40
CA ILE A 6 3.92 -9.96 9.13
C ILE A 6 2.91 -9.79 10.26
N GLU A 7 3.39 -9.81 11.49
CA GLU A 7 2.57 -9.63 12.67
C GLU A 7 2.45 -8.15 12.99
N TYR A 8 1.23 -7.61 12.89
CA TYR A 8 0.92 -6.26 13.32
C TYR A 8 0.42 -6.28 14.76
N ASN A 9 0.94 -5.38 15.58
CA ASN A 9 0.50 -5.21 16.98
C ASN A 9 -0.83 -4.45 17.06
N ILE A 10 -1.88 -4.99 16.44
CA ILE A 10 -3.24 -4.46 16.47
C ILE A 10 -4.27 -5.61 16.49
N PRO A 11 -5.26 -5.59 17.40
CA PRO A 11 -6.36 -6.55 17.37
C PRO A 11 -7.17 -6.46 16.07
N LYS A 12 -7.62 -7.60 15.53
CA LYS A 12 -8.36 -7.66 14.26
C LYS A 12 -9.60 -6.77 14.23
N ASP A 13 -10.36 -6.71 15.31
CA ASP A 13 -11.58 -5.90 15.37
C ASP A 13 -11.28 -4.39 15.32
N GLN A 14 -10.16 -3.97 15.91
CA GLN A 14 -9.70 -2.57 15.85
C GLN A 14 -9.22 -2.22 14.44
N LEU A 15 -8.50 -3.14 13.79
CA LEU A 15 -8.08 -2.98 12.40
C LEU A 15 -9.29 -2.82 11.47
N VAL A 16 -10.29 -3.69 11.62
CA VAL A 16 -11.52 -3.65 10.82
C VAL A 16 -12.27 -2.32 11.03
N PHE A 17 -12.35 -1.82 12.27
CA PHE A 17 -12.93 -0.52 12.54
C PHE A 17 -12.17 0.61 11.82
N LEU A 18 -10.84 0.64 11.93
CA LEU A 18 -10.00 1.63 11.23
C LEU A 18 -10.16 1.57 9.71
N GLN A 19 -10.20 0.37 9.13
CA GLN A 19 -10.44 0.18 7.70
C GLN A 19 -11.82 0.71 7.28
N MET A 20 -12.87 0.48 8.07
CA MET A 20 -14.22 0.96 7.77
C MET A 20 -14.40 2.46 7.98
N SER A 21 -13.62 3.08 8.88
CA SER A 21 -13.69 4.51 9.16
C SER A 21 -12.80 5.37 8.27
N SER A 22 -12.18 4.79 7.25
CA SER A 22 -11.17 5.45 6.43
C SER A 22 -11.54 5.43 4.96
N GLU A 23 -11.01 6.39 4.21
CA GLU A 23 -11.14 6.47 2.75
C GLU A 23 -9.86 6.02 2.06
N VAL A 24 -8.72 6.22 2.73
CA VAL A 24 -7.41 5.88 2.22
C VAL A 24 -6.58 5.11 3.25
N ALA A 25 -5.69 4.27 2.74
CA ALA A 25 -4.64 3.64 3.53
C ALA A 25 -3.29 3.75 2.82
N ILE A 26 -2.25 3.98 3.60
CA ILE A 26 -0.88 4.16 3.13
C ILE A 26 0.05 3.32 3.98
N GLN A 27 0.98 2.62 3.34
CA GLN A 27 2.02 1.89 4.03
C GLN A 27 3.36 2.01 3.30
N ARG A 28 4.41 2.28 4.08
CA ARG A 28 5.80 2.25 3.61
C ARG A 28 6.46 0.92 3.91
N LEU A 29 7.28 0.45 2.99
CA LEU A 29 8.08 -0.76 3.16
C LEU A 29 9.50 -0.47 2.66
N LYS A 30 10.49 -1.04 3.33
CA LYS A 30 11.88 -0.99 2.88
C LYS A 30 12.42 -2.40 2.77
N VAL A 31 12.87 -2.76 1.58
CA VAL A 31 13.50 -4.05 1.30
C VAL A 31 14.99 -3.80 1.16
N ASN A 32 15.79 -4.29 2.10
CA ASN A 32 17.24 -4.28 1.94
C ASN A 32 17.66 -5.52 1.15
N CYS A 33 18.56 -5.32 0.21
CA CYS A 33 18.97 -6.34 -0.74
C CYS A 33 20.50 -6.42 -0.79
N ARG A 34 21.02 -7.63 -0.96
CA ARG A 34 22.44 -7.88 -1.23
C ARG A 34 22.60 -8.89 -2.35
N ASN A 35 23.51 -8.61 -3.29
CA ASN A 35 23.75 -9.43 -4.47
C ASN A 35 22.46 -9.73 -5.26
N ILE A 36 21.58 -8.73 -5.39
CA ILE A 36 20.32 -8.83 -6.13
C ILE A 36 20.26 -7.74 -7.19
N GLN A 37 20.01 -8.17 -8.41
CA GLN A 37 19.65 -7.30 -9.53
C GLN A 37 18.14 -7.45 -9.79
N ASN A 38 17.51 -6.41 -10.34
CA ASN A 38 16.09 -6.40 -10.72
C ASN A 38 15.14 -6.80 -9.58
N ILE A 39 15.30 -6.21 -8.40
CA ILE A 39 14.49 -6.53 -7.21
C ILE A 39 12.97 -6.54 -7.49
N LEU A 40 12.47 -5.59 -8.29
CA LEU A 40 11.04 -5.44 -8.61
C LEU A 40 10.45 -6.61 -9.41
N GLU A 41 11.27 -7.38 -10.13
CA GLU A 41 10.82 -8.55 -10.89
C GLU A 41 10.71 -9.80 -10.00
N ILE A 42 11.36 -9.80 -8.84
CA ILE A 42 11.47 -10.96 -7.96
C ILE A 42 10.65 -10.83 -6.67
N ILE A 43 10.15 -9.64 -6.35
CA ILE A 43 9.30 -9.44 -5.18
C ILE A 43 7.85 -9.17 -5.58
N SER A 44 6.93 -9.65 -4.76
CA SER A 44 5.52 -9.30 -4.82
C SER A 44 4.98 -9.13 -3.41
N LEU A 45 4.03 -8.21 -3.21
CA LEU A 45 3.45 -7.97 -1.88
C LEU A 45 2.10 -8.66 -1.75
N LEU A 46 1.78 -9.16 -0.56
CA LEU A 46 0.48 -9.75 -0.27
C LEU A 46 -0.34 -8.80 0.59
N SER A 47 -1.45 -8.31 0.05
CA SER A 47 -2.43 -7.48 0.76
C SER A 47 -3.23 -8.24 1.83
N ASP A 48 -4.03 -7.50 2.61
CA ASP A 48 -4.88 -8.05 3.67
C ASP A 48 -6.00 -8.97 3.16
N ASN A 49 -6.42 -8.80 1.90
CA ASN A 49 -7.48 -9.63 1.30
C ASN A 49 -6.95 -10.71 0.33
N ASN A 50 -5.65 -11.03 0.39
CA ASN A 50 -4.95 -11.99 -0.48
C ASN A 50 -4.78 -11.56 -1.95
N VAL A 51 -4.95 -10.28 -2.28
CA VAL A 51 -4.52 -9.76 -3.58
C VAL A 51 -2.98 -9.69 -3.61
N LEU A 52 -2.39 -10.31 -4.62
CA LEU A 52 -0.96 -10.22 -4.90
C LEU A 52 -0.69 -8.93 -5.67
N ILE A 53 0.33 -8.19 -5.23
CA ILE A 53 0.75 -6.93 -5.82
C ILE A 53 2.08 -7.17 -6.51
N GLU A 54 2.06 -7.23 -7.84
CA GLU A 54 3.23 -7.38 -8.70
C GLU A 54 3.62 -6.02 -9.29
N PHE A 55 4.91 -5.67 -9.28
CA PHE A 55 5.38 -4.31 -9.65
C PHE A 55 5.46 -4.08 -11.17
N ASN A 56 5.34 -5.14 -11.96
CA ASN A 56 5.29 -5.12 -13.43
C ASN A 56 3.86 -4.94 -13.98
N GLU A 57 2.83 -5.01 -13.13
CA GLU A 57 1.43 -4.94 -13.51
C GLU A 57 0.72 -3.73 -12.89
N THR A 58 -0.13 -3.06 -13.68
CA THR A 58 -0.96 -1.98 -13.16
C THR A 58 -2.16 -2.58 -12.43
N ILE A 59 -2.16 -2.49 -11.10
CA ILE A 59 -3.29 -2.94 -10.28
C ILE A 59 -4.12 -1.73 -9.89
N GLN A 60 -5.32 -1.59 -10.47
CA GLN A 60 -6.17 -0.40 -10.34
C GLN A 60 -6.50 -0.03 -8.88
N SER A 61 -6.46 -0.99 -7.95
CA SER A 61 -6.76 -0.76 -6.53
C SER A 61 -5.57 -0.23 -5.72
N PHE A 62 -4.35 -0.19 -6.26
CA PHE A 62 -3.16 0.30 -5.57
C PHE A 62 -2.44 1.37 -6.40
N SER A 63 -1.86 2.34 -5.71
CA SER A 63 -0.82 3.21 -6.25
C SER A 63 0.48 2.88 -5.53
N ILE A 64 1.55 2.62 -6.27
CA ILE A 64 2.85 2.27 -5.71
C ILE A 64 3.85 3.32 -6.18
N GLU A 65 4.45 4.01 -5.22
CA GLU A 65 5.54 4.94 -5.45
C GLU A 65 6.86 4.30 -5.03
N ILE A 66 7.85 4.30 -5.93
CA ILE A 66 9.21 3.87 -5.62
C ILE A 66 10.00 5.13 -5.23
N GLU A 67 10.21 5.31 -3.93
CA GLU A 67 10.92 6.47 -3.39
C GLU A 67 12.45 6.32 -3.60
N GLU A 68 12.98 5.09 -3.48
CA GLU A 68 14.39 4.78 -3.70
C GLU A 68 14.53 3.36 -4.27
N ASN A 69 15.43 3.17 -5.24
CA ASN A 69 15.88 1.85 -5.66
C ASN A 69 17.39 1.84 -5.94
N THR A 70 18.16 1.39 -4.95
CA THR A 70 19.61 1.21 -5.05
C THR A 70 20.03 -0.26 -5.18
N CYS A 71 19.06 -1.18 -5.22
CA CYS A 71 19.31 -2.60 -5.52
C CYS A 71 19.89 -2.76 -6.93
N GLY A 72 20.93 -3.58 -7.07
CA GLY A 72 21.62 -3.83 -8.34
C GLY A 72 22.67 -2.78 -8.74
N GLN A 73 22.71 -1.61 -8.08
CA GLN A 73 23.74 -0.58 -8.33
C GLN A 73 25.03 -0.85 -7.54
N LYS A 74 24.89 -1.46 -6.36
CA LYS A 74 25.98 -1.82 -5.44
C LYS A 74 25.80 -3.26 -4.98
N GLN A 75 26.81 -3.79 -4.29
CA GLN A 75 26.72 -5.12 -3.68
C GLN A 75 25.56 -5.21 -2.68
N SER A 76 25.30 -4.14 -1.93
CA SER A 76 24.15 -4.00 -1.03
C SER A 76 23.43 -2.69 -1.32
N GLY A 77 22.10 -2.70 -1.18
CA GLY A 77 21.26 -1.53 -1.38
C GLY A 77 19.88 -1.70 -0.73
N SER A 78 18.98 -0.80 -1.08
CA SER A 78 17.61 -0.78 -0.59
C SER A 78 16.62 -0.41 -1.70
N LEU A 79 15.43 -0.98 -1.58
CA LEU A 79 14.23 -0.54 -2.27
C LEU A 79 13.28 0.04 -1.23
N LEU A 80 12.98 1.33 -1.33
CA LEU A 80 11.99 2.01 -0.50
C LEU A 80 10.74 2.27 -1.33
N LEU A 81 9.60 1.80 -0.85
CA LEU A 81 8.33 1.87 -1.56
C LEU A 81 7.18 2.31 -0.66
N THR A 82 6.30 3.13 -1.22
CA THR A 82 5.05 3.56 -0.60
C THR A 82 3.89 2.97 -1.37
N VAL A 83 3.07 2.15 -0.69
CA VAL A 83 1.83 1.58 -1.21
C VAL A 83 0.66 2.40 -0.69
N ARG A 84 -0.15 2.94 -1.60
CA ARG A 84 -1.37 3.69 -1.30
C ARG A 84 -2.58 2.98 -1.89
N THR A 85 -3.74 3.09 -1.24
CA THR A 85 -5.01 2.59 -1.77
C THR A 85 -6.18 3.44 -1.29
N LYS A 86 -7.21 3.55 -2.14
CA LYS A 86 -8.53 4.09 -1.79
C LYS A 86 -9.50 3.01 -1.28
N GLN A 87 -8.99 1.79 -1.07
CA GLN A 87 -9.73 0.67 -0.51
C GLN A 87 -8.99 0.20 0.75
N PRO A 88 -9.22 0.81 1.92
CA PRO A 88 -8.43 0.56 3.13
C PRO A 88 -8.37 -0.91 3.57
N SER A 89 -9.38 -1.71 3.24
CA SER A 89 -9.42 -3.16 3.50
C SER A 89 -8.38 -3.98 2.72
N LEU A 90 -7.63 -3.36 1.81
CA LEU A 90 -6.51 -3.99 1.10
C LEU A 90 -5.18 -3.88 1.85
N LEU A 91 -5.08 -3.00 2.83
CA LEU A 91 -3.90 -2.89 3.68
C LEU A 91 -4.27 -3.33 5.11
N PRO A 92 -3.31 -3.85 5.91
CA PRO A 92 -1.87 -3.83 5.69
C PRO A 92 -1.34 -4.90 4.74
N ILE A 93 -0.10 -4.72 4.29
CA ILE A 93 0.66 -5.77 3.61
C ILE A 93 0.98 -6.86 4.63
N ARG A 94 0.48 -8.08 4.40
CA ARG A 94 0.64 -9.21 5.33
C ARG A 94 1.87 -10.05 5.06
N ASP A 95 2.38 -10.05 3.83
CA ASP A 95 3.52 -10.88 3.47
C ASP A 95 4.25 -10.33 2.23
N ILE A 96 5.48 -10.81 2.01
CA ILE A 96 6.26 -10.60 0.80
C ILE A 96 6.57 -11.96 0.17
N ARG A 97 6.26 -12.09 -1.12
CA ARG A 97 6.64 -13.25 -1.91
C ARG A 97 7.93 -12.94 -2.66
N ILE A 98 8.86 -13.89 -2.65
CA ILE A 98 10.14 -13.78 -3.36
C ILE A 98 10.24 -14.93 -4.38
N THR A 99 10.48 -14.62 -5.65
CA THR A 99 10.76 -15.57 -6.73
C THR A 99 12.27 -15.76 -6.89
N THR A 100 12.76 -16.96 -6.56
CA THR A 100 14.19 -17.22 -6.32
C THR A 100 14.96 -17.75 -7.54
N ASN A 101 14.55 -17.43 -8.77
CA ASN A 101 15.23 -17.98 -9.94
C ASN A 101 16.63 -17.34 -10.08
N GLY A 102 17.67 -18.06 -9.61
CA GLY A 102 19.07 -17.65 -9.78
C GLY A 102 19.69 -16.83 -8.64
N LEU A 103 19.08 -16.78 -7.46
CA LEU A 103 19.58 -16.02 -6.30
C LEU A 103 20.65 -16.78 -5.49
N TYR A 104 21.81 -17.05 -6.10
CA TYR A 104 22.95 -17.65 -5.38
C TYR A 104 23.69 -16.56 -4.59
N ASP A 105 23.86 -16.75 -3.28
CA ASP A 105 24.50 -15.79 -2.35
C ASP A 105 23.78 -14.44 -2.21
N SER A 106 22.46 -14.43 -2.41
CA SER A 106 21.62 -13.23 -2.23
C SER A 106 21.02 -13.17 -0.82
N GLU A 107 20.96 -11.98 -0.25
CA GLU A 107 20.30 -11.73 1.04
C GLU A 107 19.19 -10.70 0.87
N LEU A 108 18.06 -10.92 1.56
CA LEU A 108 16.92 -10.01 1.62
C LEU A 108 16.51 -9.83 3.07
N SER A 109 16.23 -8.58 3.45
CA SER A 109 15.52 -8.27 4.69
C SER A 109 14.42 -7.25 4.41
N LEU A 110 13.36 -7.31 5.21
CA LEU A 110 12.20 -6.46 5.09
C LEU A 110 12.02 -5.65 6.38
N GLU A 111 12.02 -4.33 6.24
CA GLU A 111 11.59 -3.39 7.26
C GLU A 111 10.17 -2.96 6.92
N VAL A 112 9.21 -3.34 7.77
CA VAL A 112 7.79 -3.02 7.59
C VAL A 112 7.48 -1.71 8.30
N GLY A 113 7.12 -0.68 7.53
CA GLY A 113 6.68 0.60 8.07
C GLY A 113 5.28 0.53 8.66
N THR A 114 4.96 1.51 9.51
CA THR A 114 3.63 1.70 10.06
C THR A 114 2.61 1.93 8.94
N ILE A 115 1.42 1.39 9.13
CA ILE A 115 0.28 1.69 8.28
C ILE A 115 -0.48 2.90 8.80
N CYS A 116 -0.87 3.79 7.88
CA CYS A 116 -1.66 4.97 8.16
C CYS A 116 -3.03 4.83 7.49
N TYR A 117 -4.09 5.01 8.28
CA TYR A 117 -5.49 5.03 7.84
C TYR A 117 -6.04 6.45 8.01
N GLY A 118 -6.77 6.96 7.01
CA GLY A 118 -7.28 8.33 7.06
C GLY A 118 -8.39 8.63 6.06
N GLY A 119 -8.96 9.83 6.17
CA GLY A 119 -10.07 10.30 5.32
C GLY A 119 -9.65 11.15 4.11
N MET A 120 -8.38 11.51 3.97
CA MET A 120 -7.91 12.32 2.83
C MET A 120 -6.59 11.77 2.29
N ASP A 121 -6.52 11.64 0.98
CA ASP A 121 -5.30 11.28 0.26
C ASP A 121 -4.32 12.46 0.28
N PRO A 122 -3.09 12.31 0.79
CA PRO A 122 -2.11 13.40 0.84
C PRO A 122 -1.75 13.96 -0.54
N GLU A 123 -1.89 13.18 -1.62
CA GLU A 123 -1.65 13.67 -2.99
C GLU A 123 -2.80 14.53 -3.55
N GLN A 124 -3.97 14.53 -2.90
CA GLN A 124 -5.12 15.34 -3.32
C GLN A 124 -5.15 16.72 -2.64
N PHE A 125 -4.18 17.04 -1.78
CA PHE A 125 -4.02 18.38 -1.20
C PHE A 125 -3.43 19.36 -2.23
N ASN A 126 -4.24 19.78 -3.19
CA ASN A 126 -4.06 21.06 -3.86
C ASN A 126 -4.81 22.11 -3.05
N ILE A 127 -4.14 22.71 -2.06
CA ILE A 127 -4.66 23.92 -1.41
C ILE A 127 -4.57 25.04 -2.45
N THR A 128 -5.58 25.18 -3.29
CA THR A 128 -5.82 26.42 -4.05
C THR A 128 -6.58 27.42 -3.18
N ASP A 129 -6.12 27.62 -1.95
CA ASP A 129 -6.49 28.79 -1.14
C ASP A 129 -5.29 29.74 -1.17
N ILE A 130 -5.05 30.32 -2.35
CA ILE A 130 -4.43 31.64 -2.37
C ILE A 130 -5.59 32.60 -2.16
N ASP A 131 -5.78 32.96 -0.90
CA ASP A 131 -6.57 34.11 -0.49
C ASP A 131 -6.25 35.29 -1.40
N ASN A 132 -7.20 35.62 -2.28
CA ASN A 132 -7.25 36.91 -2.95
C ASN A 132 -7.59 37.98 -1.89
N ASN A 133 -6.63 38.29 -1.02
CA ASN A 133 -6.65 39.49 -0.20
C ASN A 133 -6.24 40.69 -1.08
N ASN A 134 -7.09 40.98 -2.07
CA ASN A 134 -7.18 42.34 -2.58
C ASN A 134 -8.15 43.07 -1.66
N SER A 135 -7.60 43.82 -0.71
CA SER A 135 -8.39 44.75 0.08
C SER A 135 -9.07 45.72 -0.88
N ASN A 136 -10.41 45.77 -0.86
CA ASN A 136 -11.16 47.01 -1.07
C ASN A 136 -12.61 46.84 -0.60
N ASN A 137 -13.00 47.76 0.28
CA ASN A 137 -14.32 47.94 0.88
C ASN A 137 -15.50 47.86 -0.11
N SER A 138 -16.61 47.26 0.31
CA SER A 138 -17.89 47.97 0.53
C SER A 138 -19.02 47.03 0.99
N ASN A 139 -19.96 47.63 1.73
CA ASN A 139 -21.05 47.04 2.52
C ASN A 139 -22.12 46.27 1.72
N LYS A 140 -22.73 45.22 2.32
CA LYS A 140 -24.15 45.14 2.75
C LYS A 140 -24.72 43.70 2.84
N GLU A 141 -25.38 43.46 3.97
CA GLU A 141 -26.68 42.79 4.20
C GLU A 141 -26.89 41.27 3.94
N ASP A 142 -27.36 40.63 5.01
CA ASP A 142 -28.04 39.35 5.23
C ASP A 142 -28.69 38.61 4.03
N SER A 143 -28.50 37.28 3.97
CA SER A 143 -29.61 36.31 3.86
C SER A 143 -29.14 34.84 3.84
N ASN A 144 -29.78 34.01 4.67
CA ASN A 144 -29.74 32.55 4.63
C ASN A 144 -30.32 32.03 3.30
N TYR A 145 -29.66 31.06 2.65
CA TYR A 145 -30.34 30.05 1.83
C TYR A 145 -29.60 28.71 1.86
N ASN A 146 -30.40 27.67 2.05
CA ASN A 146 -30.04 26.25 2.24
C ASN A 146 -29.23 25.68 1.06
N ILE A 147 -28.25 24.81 1.36
CA ILE A 147 -27.67 23.89 0.39
C ILE A 147 -27.99 22.46 0.85
N TYR A 148 -29.08 21.92 0.32
CA TYR A 148 -29.22 20.49 0.07
C TYR A 148 -28.73 20.27 -1.36
N ASP A 149 -27.60 19.60 -1.53
CA ASP A 149 -27.29 18.95 -2.80
C ASP A 149 -26.97 17.48 -2.54
N ASN A 150 -28.00 16.66 -2.82
CA ASN A 150 -27.88 15.23 -3.05
C ASN A 150 -27.01 15.01 -4.29
N ILE A 151 -25.81 14.48 -4.12
CA ILE A 151 -25.07 13.86 -5.23
C ILE A 151 -25.07 12.36 -4.99
N GLU A 152 -26.14 11.74 -5.51
CA GLU A 152 -26.28 10.29 -5.61
C GLU A 152 -25.32 9.79 -6.71
N HIS A 153 -24.13 9.29 -6.34
CA HIS A 153 -23.29 8.55 -7.28
C HIS A 153 -23.51 7.05 -7.13
N LYS A 154 -24.41 6.52 -7.96
CA LYS A 154 -24.55 5.08 -8.21
C LYS A 154 -23.24 4.51 -8.78
N SER A 155 -22.51 3.76 -7.96
CA SER A 155 -21.39 2.94 -8.41
C SER A 155 -21.87 1.51 -8.70
N ASN A 156 -22.02 1.18 -9.98
CA ASN A 156 -22.25 -0.20 -10.41
C ASN A 156 -20.93 -0.96 -10.38
N PHE A 157 -20.61 -1.61 -9.26
CA PHE A 157 -19.50 -2.58 -9.19
C PHE A 157 -20.05 -4.00 -9.13
N GLN A 158 -19.75 -4.80 -10.15
CA GLN A 158 -19.90 -6.25 -10.09
C GLN A 158 -18.59 -6.88 -9.63
N VAL A 159 -18.62 -7.45 -8.42
CA VAL A 159 -17.54 -8.29 -7.89
C VAL A 159 -17.64 -9.67 -8.51
N LYS A 160 -16.70 -10.03 -9.38
CA LYS A 160 -16.58 -11.41 -9.86
C LYS A 160 -15.67 -12.18 -8.90
N LYS A 161 -16.28 -12.96 -7.99
CA LYS A 161 -15.57 -13.96 -7.18
C LYS A 161 -14.97 -15.01 -8.11
N SER A 162 -13.65 -15.14 -8.15
CA SER A 162 -12.99 -16.33 -8.67
C SER A 162 -12.86 -17.36 -7.54
N ASN A 163 -13.39 -18.56 -7.76
CA ASN A 163 -13.18 -19.70 -6.87
C ASN A 163 -11.81 -20.30 -7.18
N PHE A 164 -10.92 -20.31 -6.18
CA PHE A 164 -9.62 -20.98 -6.26
C PHE A 164 -9.79 -22.45 -5.86
N ASN A 165 -9.57 -23.36 -6.81
CA ASN A 165 -9.25 -24.75 -6.51
C ASN A 165 -7.78 -25.00 -6.83
N GLU A 166 -7.14 -25.64 -5.85
CA GLU A 166 -5.83 -26.29 -5.79
C GLU A 166 -5.03 -26.45 -7.10
N MET A 167 -3.80 -25.94 -7.11
CA MET A 167 -2.65 -26.61 -7.72
C MET A 167 -1.41 -26.43 -6.84
N THR A 168 -1.22 -27.36 -5.91
CA THR A 168 0.07 -27.67 -5.29
C THR A 168 1.04 -28.16 -6.37
N ASN A 169 2.18 -27.49 -6.53
CA ASN A 169 3.37 -28.18 -7.01
C ASN A 169 4.65 -27.61 -6.38
N ASN A 170 5.46 -28.56 -5.92
CA ASN A 170 6.65 -28.42 -5.08
C ASN A 170 7.70 -27.46 -5.65
N ASN A 171 8.32 -26.67 -4.77
CA ASN A 171 9.77 -26.57 -4.61
C ASN A 171 10.11 -25.75 -3.35
N ASN A 172 10.57 -26.44 -2.31
CA ASN A 172 10.96 -25.87 -1.02
C ASN A 172 12.36 -25.26 -1.12
N ASN A 173 12.48 -23.93 -1.12
CA ASN A 173 13.69 -23.22 -0.72
C ASN A 173 13.31 -22.18 0.34
N ASN A 174 13.57 -22.50 1.60
CA ASN A 174 13.24 -21.63 2.73
C ASN A 174 14.28 -20.49 2.83
N ILE A 175 13.89 -19.27 2.46
CA ILE A 175 14.59 -18.05 2.87
C ILE A 175 14.11 -17.70 4.28
N ARG A 176 15.05 -17.52 5.21
CA ARG A 176 14.77 -17.17 6.61
C ARG A 176 14.70 -15.64 6.72
N LEU A 177 13.49 -15.09 6.83
CA LEU A 177 13.30 -13.69 7.20
C LEU A 177 13.63 -13.53 8.70
N VAL A 178 14.49 -12.57 9.02
CA VAL A 178 14.78 -12.15 10.39
C VAL A 178 14.06 -10.83 10.59
N SER A 179 12.99 -10.84 11.37
CA SER A 179 12.37 -9.63 11.91
C SER A 179 13.00 -9.33 13.27
N GLU A 180 13.64 -8.18 13.41
CA GLU A 180 14.01 -7.63 14.71
C GLU A 180 12.92 -6.65 15.14
N SER A 181 12.27 -6.96 16.26
CA SER A 181 11.33 -6.08 16.94
C SER A 181 12.12 -5.15 17.85
N PHE A 182 12.00 -3.83 17.66
CA PHE A 182 12.45 -2.82 18.61
C PHE A 182 11.30 -2.39 19.53
#